data_AF-E0I738-F1
#
_entry.id   AF-E0I738-F1
#
_cell.length_a   1.000
_cell.length_b   1.000
_cell.length_c   1.000
_cell.angle_alpha   90.00
_cell.angle_beta   90.00
_cell.angle_gamma   90.00
#
_symmetry.space_group_name_H-M   'P 1'
#
loop_
_entity.id
_entity.type
_entity.pdbx_description
1 polymer ?
#
loop_
_entity_poly.entity_id
_entity_poly.type
_entity_poly.pdbx_seq_one_letter_code
_entity_poly.pdbx_strand_id
1 'polypeptide(L)' 'METFGRGCLYIVVGLIVIMILAFLVGGTITIPWIILIPLIGLAFWAASRKSK' A
#
# COMPACT_ATOMS: atom_id res chain seq x y z
N MET A 1 -19.88 3.89 -3.98
CA MET A 1 -18.68 3.06 -4.25
C MET A 1 -17.44 3.69 -3.59
N GLU A 2 -17.52 4.11 -2.33
CA GLU A 2 -16.46 4.94 -1.73
C GLU A 2 -15.31 4.13 -1.12
N THR A 3 -15.58 2.89 -0.71
CA THR A 3 -14.60 1.99 -0.09
C THR A 3 -13.57 1.48 -1.10
N PHE A 4 -13.99 1.21 -2.34
CA PHE A 4 -13.10 0.80 -3.43
C PHE A 4 -12.17 1.95 -3.87
N GLY A 5 -12.73 3.16 -4.03
CA GLY A 5 -11.93 4.34 -4.36
C GLY A 5 -10.91 4.68 -3.27
N ARG A 6 -11.31 4.61 -2.00
CA ARG A 6 -10.40 4.82 -0.86
C ARG A 6 -9.33 3.73 -0.76
N GLY A 7 -9.68 2.46 -0.95
CA GLY A 7 -8.72 1.35 -0.95
C GLY A 7 -7.62 1.51 -2.00
N CYS A 8 -7.99 1.87 -3.23
CA CYS A 8 -7.03 2.17 -4.29
C CYS A 8 -6.12 3.36 -3.94
N LEU A 9 -6.66 4.43 -3.35
CA LEU A 9 -5.86 5.58 -2.92
C LEU A 9 -4.82 5.19 -1.85
N TYR A 10 -5.15 4.34 -0.87
CA TYR A 10 -4.18 3.86 0.12
C TYR A 10 -3.07 3.02 -0.50
N ILE A 11 -3.36 2.20 -1.52
CA ILE A 11 -2.34 1.42 -2.24
C ILE A 11 -1.41 2.35 -3.01
N VAL A 12 -1.95 3.36 -3.71
CA VAL A 12 -1.15 4.34 -4.45
C VAL A 12 -0.24 5.13 -3.51
N VAL A 13 -0.75 5.56 -2.35
CA VAL A 13 0.07 6.22 -1.32
C VAL A 13 1.16 5.27 -0.81
N GLY A 14 0.85 4.00 -0.55
CA GLY A 14 1.82 2.99 -0.14
C GLY A 14 2.93 2.79 -1.18
N LEU A 15 2.59 2.76 -2.47
CA LEU A 15 3.57 2.64 -3.56
C LEU A 15 4.49 3.87 -3.64
N ILE A 16 3.95 5.09 -3.50
CA ILE A 16 4.77 6.30 -3.51
C ILE A 16 5.76 6.30 -2.33
N VAL A 17 5.33 5.89 -1.14
CA VAL A 17 6.21 5.79 0.03
C VAL A 17 7.35 4.79 -0.21
N ILE A 18 7.04 3.62 -0.78
CA ILE A 18 8.06 2.61 -1.10
C ILE A 18 9.02 3.10 -2.18
N MET A 19 8.53 3.85 -3.16
CA MET A 19 9.36 4.42 -4.22
C MET A 19 10.35 5.46 -3.68
N ILE A 20 9.89 6.32 -2.75
CA ILE A 20 10.75 7.31 -2.07
C ILE A 20 11.79 6.59 -1.19
N LEU A 21 11.40 5.55 -0.46
CA LEU A 21 12.32 4.73 0.33
C LEU A 21 13.38 4.03 -0.53
N ALA A 22 12.98 3.46 -1.67
CA ALA A 22 13.91 2.83 -2.61
C ALA A 22 14.91 3.85 -3.18
N PHE A 23 14.44 5.07 -3.47
CA PHE A 23 15.30 6.16 -3.92
C PHE A 23 16.31 6.59 -2.84
N LEU A 24 15.89 6.71 -1.57
CA LEU A 24 16.78 7.04 -0.45
C LEU A 24 17.81 5.93 -0.15
N VAL A 25 17.42 4.67 -0.28
CA VAL A 25 18.31 3.51 -0.06
C VAL A 25 19.32 3.35 -1.20
N GLY A 26 19.06 3.94 -2.38
CA GLY A 26 19.97 3.85 -3.53
C GLY A 26 20.08 2.44 -4.08
N GLY A 27 18.98 1.67 -4.07
CA GLY A 27 18.98 0.28 -4.50
C GLY A 27 17.58 -0.27 -4.78
N THR A 28 17.51 -1.54 -5.18
CA THR A 28 16.25 -2.22 -5.51
C THR A 28 15.65 -2.86 -4.26
N ILE A 29 14.49 -2.36 -3.83
CA ILE A 29 13.69 -2.98 -2.76
C ILE A 29 12.83 -4.08 -3.38
N THR A 30 13.30 -5.33 -3.30
CA THR A 30 12.52 -6.50 -3.76
C THR A 30 11.63 -6.99 -2.63
N ILE A 31 10.31 -6.77 -2.75
CA ILE A 31 9.34 -7.18 -1.74
C ILE A 31 8.78 -8.54 -2.14
N PRO A 32 8.98 -9.61 -1.36
CA PRO A 32 8.42 -10.92 -1.65
C PRO A 32 6.89 -10.91 -1.54
N TRP A 33 6.22 -11.73 -2.36
CA TRP A 33 4.75 -11.83 -2.41
C TRP A 33 4.11 -12.15 -1.06
N ILE A 34 4.80 -12.92 -0.21
CA ILE A 34 4.34 -13.26 1.14
C ILE A 34 4.12 -12.02 2.04
N ILE A 35 4.85 -10.92 1.78
CA ILE A 35 4.73 -9.64 2.48
C ILE A 35 3.77 -8.72 1.73
N LEU A 36 3.83 -8.72 0.40
CA LEU A 36 3.02 -7.85 -0.45
C LEU A 36 1.51 -8.11 -0.29
N ILE A 37 1.09 -9.38 -0.30
CA ILE A 37 -0.32 -9.79 -0.19
C ILE A 37 -0.96 -9.29 1.12
N PRO A 38 -0.41 -9.57 2.31
CA PRO A 38 -0.97 -9.07 3.56
C PRO A 38 -0.88 -7.54 3.68
N LEU A 39 0.14 -6.90 3.10
CA LEU A 39 0.24 -5.43 3.08
C LEU A 39 -0.93 -4.79 2.32
N ILE A 40 -1.28 -5.35 1.15
CA ILE A 40 -2.44 -4.91 0.36
C ILE A 40 -3.75 -5.18 1.13
N GLY A 41 -3.87 -6.36 1.76
CA GLY A 41 -5.04 -6.70 2.58
C GLY A 41 -5.23 -5.74 3.77
N LEU A 42 -4.15 -5.38 4.44
CA LEU A 42 -4.15 -4.40 5.54
C LEU A 42 -4.50 -2.99 5.06
N ALA A 43 -3.98 -2.56 3.90
CA ALA A 43 -4.34 -1.27 3.30
C ALA A 43 -5.85 -1.20 2.98
N PHE A 44 -6.40 -2.26 2.41
CA PHE A 44 -7.84 -2.36 2.13
C PHE A 44 -8.68 -2.44 3.41
N TRP A 45 -8.20 -3.14 4.42
CA TRP A 45 -8.88 -3.24 5.71
C TRP A 45 -8.89 -1.91 6.47
N ALA A 46 -7.76 -1.19 6.47
CA ALA A 46 -7.66 0.16 7.04
C ALA A 46 -8.59 1.14 6.30
N ALA A 47 -8.66 1.05 4.97
CA ALA A 47 -9.60 1.82 4.16
C ALA A 47 -11.07 1.47 4.47
N SER A 48 -11.36 0.18 4.71
CA SER A 48 -12.69 -0.31 5.06
C SER A 48 -13.16 0.18 6.44
N ARG A 49 -12.27 0.23 7.44
CA ARG A 49 -12.59 0.71 8.79
C ARG A 49 -12.92 2.19 8.88
N LYS A 50 -12.34 3.03 8.01
CA LYS A 50 -12.55 4.48 8.02
C LYS A 50 -13.89 4.92 7.43
N SER A 51 -14.66 3.98 6.86
CA SER A 51 -15.96 4.23 6.24
C SER A 51 -17.15 3.86 7.13
N LYS A 52 -16.92 3.48 8.40
CA LYS A 52 -17.98 3.10 9.34
C LYS A 52 -18.04 4.06 10.52
#